data_AF-A0A077KME7-F1
#
_entry.id   AF-A0A077KME7-F1
#
_cell.length_a   1.000
_cell.length_b   1.000
_cell.length_c   1.000
_cell.angle_alpha   90.00
_cell.angle_beta   90.00
_cell.angle_gamma   90.00
#
_symmetry.space_group_name_H-M   'P 1'
#
loop_
_entity.id
_entity.type
_entity.pdbx_description
1 polymer ?
#
loop_
_entity_poly.entity_id
_entity_poly.type
_entity_poly.pdbx_seq_one_letter_code
_entity_poly.pdbx_strand_id
1 'polypeptide(L)'
;MSPLSSDYMYIIGNLETHKYTFTHKKQIIDEYIHCIILERLQEFDGYVPRKIKVQQIHNLNEYFTNPDYNDFTERVLNTDDLTAVINYRNGY
;
A
#
# COMPACT_ATOMS: atom_id res chain seq x y z
N MET A 1 20.97 0.81 0.99
CA MET A 1 20.07 0.13 1.95
C MET A 1 19.33 1.20 2.69
N SER A 2 18.08 1.49 2.30
CA SER A 2 17.22 2.39 3.07
C SER A 2 16.69 1.61 4.28
N PRO A 3 16.60 2.21 5.47
CA PRO A 3 16.14 1.51 6.64
C PRO A 3 14.64 1.24 6.44
N LEU A 4 14.26 -0.03 6.42
CA LEU A 4 12.92 -0.40 6.86
C LEU A 4 12.83 0.14 8.29
N SER A 5 12.06 1.21 8.49
CA SER A 5 11.69 1.60 9.84
C SER A 5 10.95 0.41 10.42
N SER A 6 11.49 -0.11 11.51
CA SER A 6 11.17 -1.40 12.14
C SER A 6 9.73 -1.56 12.62
N ASP A 7 8.84 -0.60 12.33
CA ASP A 7 7.49 -0.52 12.92
C ASP A 7 6.38 -0.39 11.86
N TYR A 8 6.66 -0.59 10.56
CA TYR A 8 5.60 -0.53 9.54
C TYR A 8 4.77 -1.83 9.56
N MET A 9 3.68 -1.80 10.31
CA MET A 9 2.68 -2.87 10.34
C MET A 9 1.54 -2.52 9.39
N TYR A 10 1.29 -3.36 8.38
CA TYR A 10 0.15 -3.20 7.47
C TYR A 10 -1.15 -3.50 8.22
N ILE A 11 -1.96 -2.48 8.48
CA ILE A 11 -3.19 -2.61 9.29
C ILE A 11 -4.38 -2.89 8.38
N ILE A 12 -5.05 -4.02 8.57
CA ILE A 12 -6.25 -4.40 7.80
C ILE A 12 -7.33 -3.32 7.95
N GLY A 13 -7.92 -2.91 6.83
CA GLY A 13 -8.94 -1.85 6.74
C GLY A 13 -8.38 -0.43 6.72
N ASN A 14 -7.07 -0.25 6.89
CA ASN A 14 -6.45 1.07 6.87
C ASN A 14 -6.23 1.57 5.44
N LEU A 15 -6.52 2.86 5.21
CA LEU A 15 -6.16 3.55 3.97
C LEU A 15 -4.69 3.95 4.01
N GLU A 16 -3.91 3.42 3.09
CA GLU A 16 -2.47 3.64 3.00
C GLU A 16 -2.06 4.13 1.61
N THR A 17 -0.86 4.70 1.53
CA THR A 17 -0.24 5.08 0.25
C THR A 17 1.18 4.55 0.18
N HIS A 18 1.43 3.75 -0.84
CA HIS A 18 2.74 3.16 -1.10
C HIS A 18 3.30 3.66 -2.42
N LYS A 19 4.61 3.87 -2.46
CA LYS A 19 5.34 4.12 -3.70
C LYS A 19 5.95 2.81 -4.17
N TYR A 20 5.65 2.45 -5.41
CA TYR A 20 6.23 1.33 -6.12
C TYR A 20 7.09 1.87 -7.27
N THR A 21 8.39 1.62 -7.22
CA THR A 21 9.34 2.10 -8.23
C THR A 21 9.72 0.95 -9.16
N PHE A 22 9.52 1.10 -10.46
CA PHE A 22 9.89 0.09 -11.45
C PHE A 22 10.51 0.70 -12.71
N THR A 23 11.22 -0.11 -13.49
CA THR A 23 11.84 0.33 -14.76
C THR A 23 11.01 -0.13 -15.95
N HIS A 24 10.62 0.80 -16.83
CA HIS A 24 9.95 0.49 -18.09
C HIS A 24 10.62 1.25 -19.24
N LYS A 25 11.01 0.55 -20.31
CA LYS A 25 11.66 1.14 -21.50
C LYS A 25 12.84 2.07 -21.17
N LYS A 26 13.70 1.66 -20.23
CA LYS A 26 14.86 2.43 -19.72
C LYS A 26 14.51 3.70 -18.92
N GLN A 27 13.25 3.89 -18.54
CA GLN A 27 12.80 4.96 -17.65
C GLN A 27 12.45 4.39 -16.29
N ILE A 28 12.80 5.10 -15.23
CA ILE A 28 12.37 4.80 -13.86
C ILE A 28 11.02 5.48 -13.66
N ILE A 29 10.02 4.70 -13.25
CA ILE A 29 8.66 5.16 -13.00
C ILE A 29 8.36 4.93 -11.52
N ASP A 30 7.86 5.97 -10.86
CA ASP A 30 7.31 5.91 -9.51
C ASP A 30 5.78 5.89 -9.60
N GLU A 31 5.18 4.76 -9.23
CA GLU A 31 3.74 4.59 -9.07
C GLU A 31 3.36 4.86 -7.60
N TYR A 32 2.40 5.75 -7.37
CA TYR A 32 1.80 5.96 -6.05
C TYR A 32 0.48 5.18 -5.97
N ILE A 33 0.47 4.15 -5.13
CA ILE A 33 -0.66 3.25 -4.95
C ILE A 33 -1.40 3.68 -3.68
N HIS A 34 -2.58 4.26 -3.86
CA HIS A 34 -3.53 4.49 -2.76
C HIS A 34 -4.38 3.23 -2.59
N CYS A 35 -4.46 2.68 -1.39
CA CYS A 35 -5.18 1.42 -1.20
C CYS A 35 -5.65 1.18 0.23
N ILE A 36 -6.62 0.28 0.37
CA ILE A 36 -7.02 -0.30 1.66
C ILE A 36 -6.36 -1.67 1.79
N ILE A 37 -5.75 -1.95 2.94
CA ILE A 37 -5.20 -3.28 3.22
C ILE A 37 -6.35 -4.26 3.49
N LEU A 38 -6.47 -5.30 2.68
CA LEU A 38 -7.50 -6.34 2.86
C LEU A 38 -6.97 -7.52 3.66
N GLU A 39 -5.75 -7.96 3.36
CA GLU A 39 -5.17 -9.18 3.94
C GLU A 39 -3.65 -9.10 4.02
N ARG A 40 -3.08 -9.69 5.08
CA ARG A 40 -1.64 -9.89 5.25
C ARG A 40 -1.32 -11.30 4.74
N LEU A 41 -0.47 -11.40 3.72
CA LEU A 41 -0.10 -12.66 3.07
C LEU A 41 1.37 -12.99 3.37
N GLN A 42 1.66 -14.28 3.59
CA GLN A 42 3.01 -14.83 3.78
C GLN A 42 3.82 -14.09 4.87
N GLU A 43 3.59 -14.45 6.12
CA GLU A 43 4.30 -13.92 7.28
C GLU A 43 5.72 -14.52 7.40
N PHE A 44 6.71 -13.72 7.75
CA PHE A 44 8.06 -14.18 8.10
C PHE A 44 8.48 -13.52 9.42
N ASP A 45 9.09 -14.27 10.34
CA ASP A 45 9.60 -13.80 11.63
C ASP A 45 8.67 -12.81 12.37
N GLY A 46 7.41 -13.21 12.51
CA GLY A 46 6.55 -12.75 13.60
C GLY A 46 5.71 -11.50 13.39
N TYR A 47 6.03 -10.56 12.49
CA TYR A 47 5.24 -9.30 12.44
C TYR A 47 5.06 -8.59 11.08
N VAL A 48 5.95 -8.80 10.10
CA VAL A 48 5.86 -8.09 8.80
C VAL A 48 5.50 -9.07 7.69
N PRO A 49 4.35 -8.91 7.00
CA PRO A 49 3.99 -9.76 5.87
C PRO A 49 4.91 -9.47 4.67
N ARG A 50 5.30 -10.49 3.90
CA ARG A 50 6.03 -10.31 2.63
C ARG A 50 5.12 -9.88 1.49
N LYS A 51 3.83 -10.19 1.60
CA LYS A 51 2.83 -9.82 0.61
C LYS A 51 1.61 -9.26 1.30
N ILE A 52 0.93 -8.35 0.64
CA ILE A 52 -0.34 -7.81 1.12
C ILE A 52 -1.34 -7.87 -0.01
N LYS A 53 -2.58 -8.24 0.31
CA LYS A 53 -3.70 -8.05 -0.58
C LYS A 53 -4.28 -6.67 -0.28
N VAL A 54 -4.44 -5.86 -1.30
CA VAL A 54 -4.97 -4.50 -1.16
C VAL A 54 -6.10 -4.25 -2.15
N GLN A 55 -6.98 -3.34 -1.78
CA GLN A 55 -7.98 -2.75 -2.66
C GLN A 55 -7.43 -1.42 -3.15
N GLN A 56 -7.00 -1.35 -4.41
CA GLN A 56 -6.43 -0.15 -5.01
C GLN A 56 -7.54 0.86 -5.33
N ILE A 57 -7.29 2.11 -4.95
CA ILE A 57 -8.14 3.27 -5.17
C ILE A 57 -7.53 4.09 -6.31
N HIS A 58 -8.18 4.09 -7.47
CA HIS A 58 -7.71 4.85 -8.64
C HIS A 58 -8.02 6.34 -8.52
N ASN A 59 -9.09 6.69 -7.81
CA ASN A 59 -9.53 8.06 -7.62
C ASN A 59 -9.87 8.31 -6.14
N LEU A 60 -8.96 8.99 -5.43
CA LEU A 60 -9.16 9.35 -4.02
C LEU A 60 -10.37 10.28 -3.81
N ASN A 61 -10.64 11.19 -4.75
CA ASN A 61 -11.76 12.12 -4.61
C ASN A 61 -13.10 11.38 -4.68
N GLU A 62 -13.22 10.42 -5.60
CA GLU A 62 -14.41 9.56 -5.67
C GLU A 62 -14.55 8.69 -4.43
N TYR A 63 -13.46 8.12 -3.92
CA TYR A 63 -13.47 7.34 -2.68
C TYR A 63 -14.06 8.11 -1.49
N PHE A 64 -13.69 9.38 -1.30
CA PHE A 64 -14.21 10.19 -0.19
C PHE A 64 -15.62 10.74 -0.43
N THR A 65 -16.07 10.86 -1.69
CA THR A 65 -17.36 11.48 -2.03
C THR A 65 -18.46 10.45 -2.32
N ASN A 66 -18.09 9.22 -2.67
CA ASN A 66 -19.01 8.12 -2.95
C ASN A 66 -18.40 6.78 -2.50
N PRO A 67 -18.46 6.45 -1.20
CA PRO A 67 -17.86 5.22 -0.65
C PRO A 67 -18.47 3.92 -1.20
N ASP A 68 -19.66 4.00 -1.80
CA ASP A 68 -20.34 2.86 -2.45
C ASP A 68 -19.89 2.65 -3.91
N TYR A 69 -19.05 3.54 -4.46
CA TYR A 69 -18.55 3.43 -5.81
C TYR A 69 -17.49 2.32 -5.93
N ASN A 70 -17.82 1.25 -6.64
CA ASN A 70 -17.02 0.02 -6.71
C ASN A 70 -15.96 -0.04 -7.84
N ASP A 71 -15.33 1.09 -8.23
CA ASP A 71 -14.19 1.04 -9.18
C ASP A 71 -12.86 0.75 -8.47
N PHE A 72 -12.86 -0.35 -7.74
CA PHE A 72 -11.69 -0.83 -7.03
C PHE A 72 -11.13 -2.07 -7.69
N THR A 73 -9.81 -2.16 -7.77
CA THR A 73 -9.12 -3.38 -8.20
C THR A 73 -8.40 -4.00 -7.02
N GLU A 74 -8.55 -5.31 -6.85
CA GLU A 74 -7.73 -6.04 -5.89
C GLU A 74 -6.35 -6.31 -6.49
N ARG A 75 -5.31 -6.06 -5.71
CA ARG A 75 -3.92 -6.28 -6.13
C ARG A 75 -3.15 -6.94 -4.99
N VAL A 76 -2.29 -7.89 -5.34
CA VAL A 76 -1.29 -8.42 -4.41
C VAL A 76 0.01 -7.66 -4.62
N LEU A 77 0.54 -7.08 -3.55
CA LEU A 77 1.80 -6.34 -3.58
C LEU A 77 2.86 -7.09 -2.77
N ASN A 78 4.10 -7.08 -3.26
CA ASN A 78 5.26 -7.54 -2.53
C ASN A 78 5.80 -6.37 -1.70
N THR A 79 5.85 -6.55 -0.38
CA THR A 79 6.15 -5.44 0.55
C THR A 79 7.60 -4.96 0.43
N ASP A 80 8.51 -5.84 0.01
CA ASP A 80 9.92 -5.51 -0.22
C ASP A 80 10.11 -4.49 -1.36
N ASP A 81 9.15 -4.39 -2.27
CA ASP A 81 9.17 -3.47 -3.41
C ASP A 81 8.45 -2.14 -3.11
N LEU A 82 7.85 -2.01 -1.92
CA LEU A 82 7.07 -0.85 -1.53
C LEU A 82 7.85 0.08 -0.61
N THR A 83 7.68 1.38 -0.81
CA THR A 83 8.05 2.40 0.16
C THR A 83 6.79 3.06 0.69
N ALA A 84 6.56 3.04 2.01
CA ALA A 84 5.45 3.79 2.59
C ALA A 84 5.67 5.31 2.41
N VAL A 85 4.67 6.02 1.88
CA VAL A 85 4.79 7.44 1.54
C VAL A 85 4.25 8.32 2.65
N ILE A 86 3.14 7.94 3.28
CA ILE A 86 2.53 8.69 4.38
C ILE A 86 1.90 7.71 5.36
N ASN A 87 2.34 7.77 6.61
CA ASN A 87 1.72 7.09 7.73
C ASN A 87 1.05 8.20 8.57
N TYR A 88 -0.23 8.51 8.33
CA TYR A 88 -0.97 9.33 9.29
C TYR A 88 -1.22 8.46 10.54
N ARG A 89 -0.22 8.42 11.42
CA ARG A 89 -0.48 8.17 12.83
C ARG A 89 -1.31 9.37 13.29
N ASN A 90 -2.64 9.27 13.24
CA ASN A 90 -3.52 10.20 13.94
C ASN A 90 -3.27 10.01 15.43
N GLY A 91 -2.20 10.62 15.93
CA GLY A 91 -2.14 11.07 17.31
C GLY A 91 -2.58 12.51 17.29
N TYR A 92 -3.85 12.75 17.64
CA TYR A 92 -4.37 13.76 18.58
C TYR A 92 -5.89 13.64 18.63
#